data_AF-A0A920VZ61-F1
#
_entry.id   AF-A0A920VZ61-F1
#
_cell.length_a   1.000
_cell.length_b   1.000
_cell.length_c   1.000
_cell.angle_alpha   90.00
_cell.angle_beta   90.00
_cell.angle_gamma   90.00
#
_symmetry.space_group_name_H-M   'P 1'
#
loop_
_entity.id
_entity.type
_entity.pdbx_description
1 polymer ?
#
loop_
_entity_poly.entity_id
_entity_poly.type
_entity_poly.pdbx_seq_one_letter_code
_entity_poly.pdbx_strand_id
1 'polypeptide(L)' 'MLPSIADDSGIEVDALNGAPGIYSARYAGVIGLTADAANNAKLVAELEQVPDLERTARFQCVIVFLLMQMTECH' A
#
# COMPACT_ATOMS: atom_id res chain seq x y z
N MET A 1 -14.10 12.85 23.11
CA MET A 1 -13.50 12.30 21.87
C MET A 1 -13.22 10.82 22.06
N LEU A 2 -13.31 10.03 20.98
CA LEU A 2 -13.04 8.60 21.00
C LEU A 2 -11.59 8.33 20.52
N PRO A 3 -10.93 7.26 21.01
CA PRO A 3 -9.69 6.77 20.42
C PRO A 3 -9.86 6.40 18.95
N SER A 4 -8.81 6.52 18.15
CA SER A 4 -8.78 6.15 16.73
C SER A 4 -7.67 5.14 16.45
N ILE A 5 -7.94 4.17 15.57
CA ILE A 5 -6.95 3.25 15.01
C ILE A 5 -6.97 3.45 13.49
N ALA A 6 -5.80 3.53 12.88
CA ALA A 6 -5.64 3.58 11.42
C ALA A 6 -4.63 2.51 10.96
N ASP A 7 -4.84 2.00 9.76
CA ASP A 7 -3.92 1.11 9.03
C ASP A 7 -3.57 1.77 7.69
N ASP A 8 -2.30 1.68 7.30
CA ASP A 8 -1.85 1.97 5.94
C ASP A 8 -0.98 0.81 5.45
N SER A 9 -1.41 0.14 4.38
CA SER A 9 -0.79 -1.07 3.88
C SER A 9 -0.61 -1.05 2.35
N GLY A 10 0.43 -1.73 1.88
CA GLY A 10 0.79 -1.78 0.47
C GLY A 10 1.87 -2.81 0.13
N ILE A 11 2.15 -2.98 -1.16
CA ILE A 11 3.22 -3.83 -1.68
C ILE A 11 4.33 -2.96 -2.26
N GLU A 12 5.57 -3.28 -1.91
CA GLU A 12 6.79 -2.65 -2.43
C GLU A 12 7.57 -3.69 -3.25
N VAL A 13 7.90 -3.37 -4.50
CA VAL A 13 8.71 -4.24 -5.36
C VAL A 13 10.08 -3.64 -5.61
N ASP A 14 11.14 -4.40 -5.31
CA ASP A 14 12.52 -3.91 -5.35
C ASP A 14 12.92 -3.44 -6.76
N ALA A 15 12.60 -4.24 -7.78
CA ALA A 15 12.85 -3.90 -9.19
C ALA A 15 12.11 -2.65 -9.68
N LEU A 16 11.06 -2.21 -8.98
CA LEU A 16 10.27 -1.02 -9.30
C LEU A 16 10.58 0.14 -8.34
N ASN A 17 11.73 0.12 -7.66
CA ASN A 17 12.14 1.11 -6.67
C ASN A 17 11.08 1.33 -5.58
N GLY A 18 10.44 0.23 -5.14
CA GLY A 18 9.42 0.25 -4.09
C GLY A 18 8.00 0.58 -4.59
N ALA A 19 7.79 0.83 -5.88
CA ALA A 19 6.43 0.91 -6.41
C ALA A 19 5.73 -0.47 -6.32
N PRO A 20 4.39 -0.51 -6.15
CA PRO A 20 3.45 0.60 -6.04
C PRO A 20 3.42 1.36 -4.69
N GLY A 21 3.88 0.76 -3.59
CA GLY A 21 3.92 1.39 -2.26
C GLY A 21 2.53 1.87 -1.80
N ILE A 22 2.43 3.12 -1.34
CA ILE A 22 1.16 3.74 -0.90
C ILE A 22 0.08 3.79 -2.01
N TYR A 23 0.46 3.64 -3.28
CA TYR A 23 -0.47 3.61 -4.40
C TYR A 23 -0.99 2.20 -4.72
N SER A 24 -0.71 1.20 -3.89
CA SER A 24 -1.08 -0.21 -4.12
C SER A 24 -2.56 -0.40 -4.51
N ALA A 25 -3.48 0.24 -3.79
CA ALA A 25 -4.91 0.12 -4.05
C ALA A 25 -5.37 0.83 -5.35
N ARG A 26 -4.53 1.68 -5.95
CA ARG A 26 -4.87 2.56 -7.07
C ARG A 26 -3.87 2.46 -8.21
N TYR A 27 -3.08 1.40 -8.25
CA TYR A 27 -1.88 1.34 -9.09
C TYR A 27 -2.18 1.50 -10.59
N ALA A 28 -3.29 0.90 -11.04
CA ALA A 28 -3.78 0.99 -12.41
C ALA A 28 -4.72 2.18 -12.64
N GLY A 29 -5.02 2.99 -11.61
CA GLY A 29 -5.95 4.12 -11.71
C GLY A 29 -7.42 3.74 -11.92
N VAL A 30 -7.76 2.45 -11.87
CA VAL A 30 -9.12 1.92 -12.01
C VAL A 30 -9.78 1.87 -10.63
N ILE A 31 -11.07 2.21 -10.58
CA ILE A 31 -11.89 2.18 -9.35
C ILE A 31 -13.05 1.20 -9.56
N GLY A 32 -13.40 0.45 -8.53
CA GLY A 32 -14.54 -0.47 -8.53
C GLY A 32 -14.11 -1.94 -8.49
N LEU A 33 -15.04 -2.83 -8.85
CA LEU A 33 -14.89 -4.28 -8.66
C LEU A 33 -13.72 -4.91 -9.44
N THR A 34 -13.21 -4.22 -10.46
CA THR A 34 -12.10 -4.68 -11.30
C THR A 34 -10.77 -4.03 -10.96
N ALA A 35 -10.71 -3.18 -9.93
CA ALA A 35 -9.51 -2.43 -9.59
C ALA A 35 -8.33 -3.34 -9.23
N ASP A 36 -8.55 -4.37 -8.40
CA ASP A 36 -7.50 -5.29 -7.99
C ASP A 36 -6.92 -6.08 -9.16
N ALA A 37 -7.79 -6.58 -10.04
CA ALA A 37 -7.36 -7.28 -11.25
C ALA A 37 -6.54 -6.37 -12.17
N ALA A 38 -6.93 -5.11 -12.31
CA ALA A 38 -6.18 -4.13 -13.10
C ALA A 38 -4.82 -3.79 -12.46
N ASN A 39 -4.77 -3.61 -11.13
CA ASN A 39 -3.53 -3.35 -10.39
C ASN A 39 -2.54 -4.49 -10.56
N ASN A 40 -3.00 -5.73 -10.41
CA ASN A 40 -2.17 -6.93 -10.58
C ASN A 40 -1.69 -7.09 -12.03
N ALA A 41 -2.57 -6.89 -13.01
CA ALA A 41 -2.20 -6.98 -14.43
C ALA A 41 -1.12 -5.96 -14.80
N LYS A 42 -1.24 -4.71 -14.30
CA LYS A 42 -0.21 -3.69 -14.50
C LYS A 42 1.11 -4.07 -13.84
N LEU A 43 1.08 -4.54 -12.59
CA LEU A 43 2.28 -4.95 -11.86
C LEU A 43 3.02 -6.09 -12.58
N VAL A 44 2.29 -7.11 -13.05
CA VAL A 44 2.89 -8.23 -13.79
C VAL A 44 3.49 -7.75 -15.12
N ALA A 45 2.81 -6.85 -15.85
CA ALA A 45 3.32 -6.32 -17.11
C ALA A 45 4.64 -5.55 -16.94
N GLU A 46 4.77 -4.75 -15.87
CA GLU A 46 6.00 -4.00 -15.60
C GLU A 46 7.17 -4.88 -15.14
N LEU A 47 6.88 -6.06 -14.59
CA LEU A 47 7.88 -7.05 -14.18
C LEU A 47 8.24 -8.05 -15.28
N GLU A 48 7.59 -8.00 -16.44
CA GLU A 48 7.74 -9.01 -17.50
C GLU A 48 9.20 -9.15 -17.96
N GLN A 49 9.93 -8.03 -18.05
CA GLN A 49 11.34 -7.99 -18.46
C GLN A 49 12.34 -8.09 -17.29
N VAL A 50 11.86 -8.15 -16.05
CA VAL A 50 12.69 -8.29 -14.85
C VAL A 50 13.04 -9.78 -14.66
N PRO A 51 14.32 -10.17 -14.49
CA PRO A 51 14.70 -11.53 -14.19
C PRO A 51 14.04 -12.06 -12.90
N ASP A 52 13.71 -13.35 -12.84
CA ASP A 52 12.99 -13.93 -11.70
C ASP A 52 13.64 -13.67 -10.34
N LEU A 53 14.98 -13.71 -10.28
CA LEU A 53 15.74 -13.46 -9.05
C LEU A 53 15.68 -12.01 -8.56
N GLU A 54 15.26 -11.07 -9.42
CA GLU A 54 15.16 -9.64 -9.11
C GLU A 54 13.71 -9.19 -8.85
N ARG A 55 12.72 -10.09 -8.95
CA ARG A 55 11.29 -9.79 -8.72
C ARG A 55 10.90 -9.81 -7.22
N THR A 56 11.83 -9.53 -6.32
CA THR A 56 11.55 -9.53 -4.87
C THR A 56 10.58 -8.43 -4.48
N ALA A 57 9.65 -8.75 -3.59
CA ALA A 57 8.59 -7.86 -3.14
C ALA A 57 8.26 -8.09 -1.66
N ARG A 58 7.71 -7.07 -0.99
CA ARG A 58 7.30 -7.12 0.43
C ARG A 58 5.95 -6.46 0.62
N PHE A 59 5.11 -7.05 1.46
CA PHE A 59 3.93 -6.37 2.01
C PHE A 59 4.33 -5.56 3.24
N GLN A 60 3.95 -4.30 3.26
CA GLN A 60 4.15 -3.39 4.39
C GLN A 60 2.78 -3.05 4.99
N CYS A 61 2.75 -2.93 6.32
CA CYS A 61 1.58 -2.54 7.08
C CYS A 61 2.03 -1.70 8.27
N VAL A 62 1.49 -0.49 8.39
CA VAL A 62 1.75 0.44 9.48
C VAL A 62 0.44 0.71 10.20
N ILE A 63 0.43 0.44 11.50
CA ILE A 63 -0.75 0.64 12.36
C ILE A 63 -0.49 1.80 13.30
N VAL A 64 -1.44 2.74 13.36
CA VAL A 64 -1.40 3.92 14.23
C VAL A 64 -2.55 3.87 15.23
N PHE A 65 -2.26 4.13 16.51
CA PHE A 65 -3.26 4.28 17.57
C PHE A 65 -3.16 5.68 18.18
N LEU A 66 -4.26 6.43 18.14
CA LEU A 66 -4.37 7.78 18.67
C LEU A 66 -5.31 7.81 19.88
N LEU A 67 -4.74 8.10 21.06
CA LEU A 67 -5.49 8.36 22.29
C LEU A 67 -5.49 9.86 22.58
N MET A 68 -6.68 10.46 22.60
CA MET A 68 -6.80 11.87 22.95
C MET A 68 -7.01 12.05 24.45
N GLN A 69 -6.06 12.70 25.12
CA GLN A 69 -6.18 13.07 26.52
C GLN A 69 -6.82 14.46 26.64
N MET A 70 -7.86 14.59 27.44
CA MET A 70 -8.34 15.91 27.86
C MET A 70 -7.38 16.41 28.93
N THR A 71 -6.59 17.43 28.61
CA THR A 71 -5.92 18.23 29.65
C THR A 71 -6.96 19.20 30.18
N GLU A 72 -7.18 19.24 31.50
CA GLU A 72 -8.04 20.24 32.12
C GLU A 72 -7.49 21.63 31.77
N CYS A 73 -8.31 22.44 31.09
CA CYS A 73 -8.02 23.85 30.89
C CYS A 73 -8.41 24.56 32.19
N HIS A 74 -7.42 25.09 32.90
CA HIS A 74 -7.64 25.94 34.09
C HIS A 74 -8.39 27.23 33.74
#